data_AF-A0A914Z0S6-F1
#
_entry.id   AF-A0A914Z0S6-F1
#
_cell.length_a   1.000
_cell.length_b   1.000
_cell.length_c   1.000
_cell.angle_alpha   90.00
_cell.angle_beta   90.00
_cell.angle_gamma   90.00
#
_symmetry.space_group_name_H-M   'P 1'
#
loop_
_entity.id
_entity.type
_entity.pdbx_description
1 polymer ?
#
loop_
_entity_poly.entity_id
_entity_poly.type
_entity_poly.pdbx_seq_one_letter_code
_entity_poly.pdbx_strand_id
1 'polypeptide(L)'
;MEFITCKISKTEVRLENDSGIYFYYFNFISCDISYPSFTRYSYVVAIESTEKGGYLQAYFAITCPSTDDPSVLIFTDNIVKGISHWIHSQKKANVNVPLCCVPSSYYSVLEDVRKHSVVQGLSNCWSNFERTNKAKHLYEDVGIVAYLATYWLSNAIKDVHFVDIGCGNGVVSYLLNSIYGNHVKGVGYDVKSRKIWEYYKSEGHDVLKVQTITPNFPSLEQPFPLETNYIIGIHTDEMTPWIPLIAMKRKCNFFLLPCCPFDFFGRFVKRNQHSGDNEWEYFNYIVSLAQTLGFDVKTDLLKIPSEKKTAIIGTIPASGELLCDYNPEWENVIKKLMEPSFKANNYRGFQPRLSEIEVKNCTKLPIEVRNSINQSIVNILQSAANLEDGVSLKNIVSQLSNEQTNYLKSQNGGLQTFIKNNRAGYNLNRGNVILRNTVYETFRLPKTSDYPCFFEQFLPEKCRHRDVCGYSHDF
;
A
#
# COMPACT_ATOMS: atom_id res chain seq x y z
N MET A 1 -11.84 20.45 33.95
CA MET A 1 -10.51 19.87 33.65
C MET A 1 -9.51 20.95 33.91
N GLU A 2 -8.82 20.89 35.04
CA GLU A 2 -7.72 21.83 35.32
C GLU A 2 -6.53 21.43 34.45
N PHE A 3 -6.06 22.38 33.64
CA PHE A 3 -4.87 22.19 32.81
C PHE A 3 -3.65 22.51 33.68
N ILE A 4 -2.91 21.47 34.06
CA ILE A 4 -1.63 21.62 34.75
C ILE A 4 -0.59 22.09 33.72
N THR A 5 0.06 23.22 33.98
CA THR A 5 1.11 23.77 33.12
C THR A 5 2.47 23.51 33.76
N CYS A 6 3.34 22.77 33.07
CA CYS A 6 4.72 22.48 33.51
C CYS A 6 5.72 23.23 32.62
N LYS A 7 6.71 23.90 33.22
CA LYS A 7 7.85 24.48 32.50
C LYS A 7 9.05 23.54 32.54
N ILE A 8 9.52 23.13 31.37
CA ILE A 8 10.68 22.24 31.18
C ILE A 8 11.74 23.01 30.39
N SER A 9 12.98 23.06 30.86
CA SER A 9 14.13 23.45 30.03
C SER A 9 14.80 22.20 29.46
N LYS A 10 14.82 22.10 28.13
CA LYS A 10 15.67 21.15 27.42
C LYS A 10 17.12 21.58 27.63
N THR A 11 17.94 20.73 28.25
CA THR A 11 19.28 21.17 28.68
C THR A 11 20.41 20.53 27.87
N GLU A 12 20.27 19.30 27.36
CA GLU A 12 21.26 18.75 26.40
C GLU A 12 20.76 17.49 25.69
N VAL A 13 21.26 17.25 24.48
CA VAL A 13 21.20 15.95 23.77
C VAL A 13 22.64 15.47 23.71
N ARG A 14 22.96 14.36 24.39
CA ARG A 14 24.26 13.70 24.22
C ARG A 14 24.07 12.45 23.37
N LEU A 15 24.79 12.42 22.26
CA LEU A 15 24.98 11.23 21.44
C LEU A 15 26.14 10.46 22.06
N GLU A 16 25.88 9.30 22.63
CA GLU A 16 26.94 8.32 22.87
C GLU A 16 26.55 6.96 22.30
N ASN A 17 27.34 6.58 21.30
CA ASN A 17 27.66 5.24 20.79
C ASN A 17 26.89 4.70 19.59
N ASP A 18 27.62 3.87 18.82
CA ASP A 18 27.30 3.21 17.54
C ASP A 18 26.10 2.25 17.57
N SER A 19 25.36 2.22 18.68
CA SER A 19 24.19 1.37 18.93
C SER A 19 22.85 2.08 18.69
N GLY A 20 22.84 3.34 18.24
CA GLY A 20 21.61 4.08 17.91
C GLY A 20 20.77 4.50 19.13
N ILE A 21 21.40 4.62 20.30
CA ILE A 21 20.72 4.98 21.56
C ILE A 21 20.72 6.52 21.71
N TYR A 22 19.54 7.10 21.92
CA TYR A 22 19.36 8.54 22.13
C TYR A 22 19.02 8.84 23.59
N PHE A 23 19.85 9.60 24.29
CA PHE A 23 19.54 10.09 25.64
C PHE A 23 19.03 11.54 25.60
N TYR A 24 17.83 11.76 26.12
CA TYR A 24 17.22 13.09 26.24
C TYR A 24 17.26 13.57 27.69
N TYR A 25 17.92 14.70 27.97
CA TYR A 25 17.99 15.28 29.31
C TYR A 25 17.04 16.49 29.44
N PHE A 26 16.09 16.39 30.38
CA PHE A 26 15.12 17.44 30.69
C PHE A 26 15.34 17.97 32.10
N ASN A 27 15.43 19.29 32.26
CA ASN A 27 15.40 19.93 33.58
C ASN A 27 14.00 20.47 33.83
N PHE A 28 13.43 20.10 34.98
CA PHE A 28 12.12 20.58 35.41
C PHE A 28 12.28 21.91 36.15
N ILE A 29 11.60 22.96 35.68
CA ILE A 29 11.75 24.32 36.23
C ILE A 29 10.66 24.61 37.27
N SER A 30 9.39 24.35 36.95
CA SER A 30 8.25 24.58 37.85
C SER A 30 6.96 23.89 37.36
N CYS A 31 6.05 23.60 38.31
CA CYS A 31 4.69 23.12 38.07
C CYS A 31 3.70 24.06 38.76
N ASP A 32 2.68 24.55 38.07
CA ASP A 32 1.63 25.40 38.67
C ASP A 32 0.57 24.56 39.40
N ILE A 33 1.03 23.74 40.36
CA ILE A 33 0.16 23.04 41.30
C ILE A 33 0.33 23.73 42.66
N SER A 34 -0.74 24.31 43.19
CA SER A 34 -0.78 24.81 44.57
C SER A 34 -0.81 23.64 45.55
N TYR A 35 0.35 23.03 45.79
CA TYR A 35 0.61 22.13 46.91
C TYR A 35 1.75 22.69 47.77
N PRO A 36 1.65 22.70 49.11
CA PRO A 36 2.59 23.41 49.99
C PRO A 36 4.01 22.81 50.10
N SER A 37 4.37 21.82 49.30
CA SER A 37 5.64 21.09 49.46
C SER A 37 6.21 20.55 48.16
N PHE A 38 6.15 21.31 47.06
CA PHE A 38 7.06 21.09 45.93
C PHE A 38 8.44 21.65 46.31
N THR A 39 9.21 20.87 47.08
CA THR A 39 10.65 21.07 47.17
C THR A 39 11.23 20.91 45.76
N ARG A 40 12.19 21.78 45.38
CA ARG A 40 12.89 21.75 44.09
C ARG A 40 13.63 20.42 43.92
N TYR A 41 12.95 19.40 43.40
CA TYR A 41 13.58 18.15 43.00
C TYR A 41 14.09 18.28 41.57
N SER A 42 15.35 17.89 41.36
CA SER A 42 15.92 17.69 40.03
C SER A 42 15.66 16.26 39.61
N TYR A 43 14.72 16.05 38.70
CA TYR A 43 14.42 14.75 38.13
C TYR A 43 15.28 14.55 36.88
N VAL A 44 16.04 13.45 36.84
CA VAL A 44 16.70 13.00 35.61
C VAL A 44 15.77 12.01 34.96
N VAL A 45 15.26 12.33 33.77
CA VAL A 45 14.53 11.40 32.92
C VAL A 45 15.50 10.88 31.89
N ALA A 46 15.97 9.64 32.03
CA ALA A 46 16.69 8.96 30.96
C ALA A 46 15.65 8.26 30.08
N ILE A 47 15.59 8.62 28.79
CA ILE A 47 14.82 7.91 27.78
C ILE A 47 15.81 7.00 27.06
N GLU A 48 15.64 5.69 27.19
CA GLU A 48 16.33 4.73 26.34
C GLU A 48 15.36 4.30 25.24
N SER A 49 15.65 4.66 24.00
CA SER A 49 14.92 4.18 22.83
C SER A 49 15.62 2.98 22.23
N THR A 50 15.01 1.80 22.34
CA THR A 50 15.45 0.61 21.62
C THR A 50 14.42 0.26 20.54
N GLU A 51 14.84 0.17 19.28
CA GLU A 51 14.01 -0.45 18.24
C GLU A 51 13.98 -1.95 18.46
N LYS A 52 12.85 -2.46 18.96
CA LYS A 52 12.57 -3.89 19.05
C LYS A 52 11.20 -4.15 18.44
N GLY A 53 11.17 -4.81 17.28
CA GLY A 53 9.92 -5.16 16.60
C GLY A 53 9.11 -3.97 16.05
N GLY A 54 9.77 -2.86 15.70
CA GLY A 54 9.10 -1.68 15.11
C GLY A 54 8.31 -0.82 16.10
N TYR A 55 8.49 -1.06 17.40
CA TYR A 55 7.99 -0.19 18.46
C TYR A 55 9.15 0.63 19.04
N LEU A 56 8.91 1.92 19.24
CA LEU A 56 9.78 2.78 20.02
C LEU A 56 9.51 2.47 21.50
N GLN A 57 10.35 1.64 22.10
CA GLN A 57 10.26 1.36 23.53
C GLN A 57 11.07 2.42 24.26
N ALA A 58 10.42 3.19 25.13
CA ALA A 58 11.05 4.23 25.96
C ALA A 58 11.10 3.74 27.40
N TYR A 59 12.30 3.59 27.97
CA TYR A 59 12.47 3.39 29.41
C TYR A 59 12.57 4.74 30.09
N PHE A 60 12.01 4.86 31.29
CA PHE A 60 12.08 6.08 32.11
C PHE A 60 12.72 5.73 33.45
N ALA A 61 13.92 6.22 33.69
CA ALA A 61 14.47 6.27 35.05
C ALA A 61 14.07 7.60 35.69
N ILE A 62 13.58 7.57 36.93
CA ILE A 62 13.31 8.78 37.73
C ILE A 62 14.06 8.63 39.04
N THR A 63 15.05 9.49 39.26
CA THR A 63 15.77 9.55 40.53
C THR A 63 15.03 10.51 41.46
N CYS A 64 14.49 9.98 42.56
CA CYS A 64 13.82 10.75 43.60
C CYS A 64 14.45 10.44 44.97
N PRO A 65 14.54 11.41 45.91
CA PRO A 65 15.00 11.15 47.28
C PRO A 65 14.09 10.22 48.10
N SER A 66 12.83 9.97 47.70
CA SER A 66 11.95 8.97 48.32
C SER A 66 10.97 8.37 47.30
N THR A 67 10.86 7.04 47.25
CA THR A 67 9.93 6.32 46.36
C THR A 67 8.48 6.34 46.84
N ASP A 68 8.24 6.72 48.10
CA ASP A 68 6.92 6.66 48.74
C ASP A 68 6.22 8.03 48.77
N ASP A 69 6.80 9.05 48.14
CA ASP A 69 6.21 10.39 48.08
C ASP A 69 5.07 10.41 47.04
N PRO A 70 3.82 10.76 47.44
CA PRO A 70 2.67 10.85 46.53
C PRO A 70 2.91 11.78 45.33
N SER A 71 3.79 12.78 45.46
CA SER A 71 4.17 13.67 44.37
C SER A 71 4.93 12.94 43.25
N VAL A 72 5.67 11.87 43.55
CA VAL A 72 6.36 11.03 42.57
C VAL A 72 5.36 10.26 41.72
N LEU A 73 4.37 9.61 42.35
CA LEU A 73 3.31 8.87 41.67
C LEU A 73 2.52 9.77 40.71
N ILE A 74 2.10 10.95 41.19
CA ILE A 74 1.38 11.95 40.39
C ILE A 74 2.26 12.49 39.26
N PHE A 75 3.56 12.70 39.52
CA PHE A 75 4.53 13.14 38.52
C PHE A 75 4.73 12.09 37.41
N THR A 76 4.91 10.80 37.75
CA THR A 76 4.97 9.70 36.77
C THR A 76 3.72 9.64 35.91
N ASP A 77 2.54 9.68 36.52
CA ASP A 77 1.27 9.57 35.80
C ASP A 77 1.08 10.71 34.81
N ASN A 78 1.42 11.94 35.21
CA ASN A 78 1.28 13.12 34.38
C ASN A 78 2.34 13.19 33.27
N ILE A 79 3.59 12.77 33.54
CA ILE A 79 4.62 12.65 32.50
C ILE A 79 4.25 11.57 31.49
N VAL A 80 3.82 10.39 31.93
CA VAL A 80 3.41 9.30 31.04
C VAL A 80 2.22 9.73 30.18
N LYS A 81 1.24 10.44 30.75
CA LYS A 81 0.12 11.02 29.99
C LYS A 81 0.61 12.09 29.01
N GLY A 82 1.49 13.00 29.42
CA GLY A 82 2.04 14.05 28.57
C GLY A 82 2.87 13.52 27.40
N ILE A 83 3.71 12.52 27.65
CA ILE A 83 4.52 11.84 26.62
C ILE A 83 3.64 11.00 25.71
N SER A 84 2.67 10.26 26.26
CA SER A 84 1.68 9.56 25.44
C SER A 84 0.94 10.53 24.52
N HIS A 85 0.50 11.67 25.04
CA HIS A 85 -0.14 12.73 24.24
C HIS A 85 0.79 13.31 23.18
N TRP A 86 2.07 13.51 23.51
CA TRP A 86 3.10 13.98 22.58
C TRP A 86 3.38 12.95 21.48
N ILE A 87 3.56 11.66 21.80
CA ILE A 87 3.73 10.57 20.83
C ILE A 87 2.51 10.48 19.90
N HIS A 88 1.29 10.57 20.46
CA HIS A 88 0.06 10.58 19.68
C HIS A 88 -0.09 11.84 18.82
N SER A 89 0.43 13.00 19.26
CA SER A 89 0.46 14.22 18.47
C SER A 89 1.54 14.21 17.39
N GLN A 90 2.64 13.47 17.58
CA GLN A 90 3.66 13.23 16.55
C GLN A 90 3.13 12.39 15.38
N LYS A 91 2.04 11.61 15.53
CA LYS A 91 1.35 10.97 14.37
C LYS A 91 0.84 11.97 13.32
N LYS A 92 0.85 13.28 13.61
CA LYS A 92 0.51 14.35 12.65
C LYS A 92 1.73 15.10 12.09
N ALA A 93 2.94 14.85 12.59
CA ALA A 93 4.16 15.42 12.03
C ALA A 93 4.76 14.42 11.04
N ASN A 94 4.95 14.83 9.78
CA ASN A 94 5.77 14.12 8.81
C ASN A 94 7.24 14.12 9.29
N VAL A 95 7.58 13.28 10.26
CA VAL A 95 8.97 13.03 10.64
C VAL A 95 9.63 12.40 9.43
N ASN A 96 10.62 13.10 8.87
CA ASN A 96 11.35 12.63 7.70
C ASN A 96 12.30 11.51 8.15
N VAL A 97 11.77 10.29 8.34
CA VAL A 97 12.55 9.11 8.74
C VAL A 97 13.62 8.88 7.68
N PRO A 98 14.93 8.88 8.02
CA PRO A 98 15.99 8.59 7.07
C PRO A 98 15.81 7.21 6.44
N LEU A 99 16.33 7.02 5.22
CA LEU A 99 16.43 5.68 4.66
C LEU A 99 17.47 4.90 5.45
N CYS A 100 17.12 3.69 5.91
CA CYS A 100 17.99 2.91 6.80
C CYS A 100 18.92 1.95 6.03
N CYS A 101 18.53 1.53 4.83
CA CYS A 101 19.29 0.54 4.06
C CYS A 101 20.07 1.14 2.89
N VAL A 102 19.84 2.42 2.56
CA VAL A 102 20.59 3.14 1.52
C VAL A 102 21.15 4.46 2.05
N PRO A 103 22.37 4.85 1.66
CA PRO A 103 22.96 6.14 2.02
C PRO A 103 22.23 7.33 1.36
N SER A 104 22.58 8.54 1.80
CA SER A 104 22.04 9.80 1.25
C SER A 104 22.36 10.01 -0.23
N SER A 105 23.34 9.30 -0.80
CA SER A 105 23.62 9.33 -2.24
C SER A 105 22.43 8.86 -3.09
N TYR A 106 21.46 8.13 -2.50
CA TYR A 106 20.18 7.81 -3.12
C TYR A 106 19.53 9.01 -3.81
N TYR A 107 19.55 10.20 -3.20
CA TYR A 107 18.89 11.38 -3.78
C TYR A 107 19.59 11.86 -5.05
N SER A 108 20.91 11.73 -5.12
CA SER A 108 21.67 12.02 -6.35
C SER A 108 21.33 11.00 -7.43
N VAL A 109 21.38 9.71 -7.10
CA VAL A 109 21.04 8.62 -8.03
C VAL A 109 19.61 8.78 -8.55
N LEU A 110 18.67 9.16 -7.69
CA LEU A 110 17.28 9.41 -8.09
C LEU A 110 17.17 10.54 -9.13
N GLU A 111 17.88 11.64 -8.92
CA GLU A 111 17.91 12.74 -9.88
C GLU A 111 18.58 12.34 -11.19
N ASP A 112 19.65 11.54 -11.13
CA ASP A 112 20.34 11.03 -12.32
C ASP A 112 19.44 10.10 -13.13
N VAL A 113 18.76 9.15 -12.48
CA VAL A 113 17.77 8.26 -13.14
C VAL A 113 16.63 9.07 -13.72
N ARG A 114 16.08 10.06 -13.00
CA ARG A 114 15.01 10.93 -13.51
C ARG A 114 15.42 11.66 -14.78
N LYS A 115 16.65 12.18 -14.85
CA LYS A 115 17.17 12.94 -15.99
C LYS A 115 17.67 12.05 -17.14
N HIS A 116 17.84 10.75 -16.89
CA HIS A 116 18.32 9.82 -17.89
C HIS A 116 17.44 9.82 -19.15
N SER A 117 18.06 9.77 -20.33
CA SER A 117 17.37 9.86 -21.63
C SER A 117 16.28 8.80 -21.80
N VAL A 118 16.53 7.57 -21.33
CA VAL A 118 15.57 6.46 -21.31
C VAL A 118 14.30 6.81 -20.52
N VAL A 119 14.44 7.41 -19.33
CA VAL A 119 13.29 7.81 -18.49
C VAL A 119 12.54 8.99 -19.13
N GLN A 120 13.27 9.94 -19.73
CA GLN A 120 12.67 11.07 -20.43
C GLN A 120 11.87 10.61 -21.67
N GLY A 121 12.41 9.68 -22.46
CA GLY A 121 11.73 9.06 -23.59
C GLY A 121 10.43 8.37 -23.15
N LEU A 122 10.53 7.53 -22.12
CA LEU A 122 9.38 6.83 -21.54
C LEU A 122 8.30 7.79 -20.99
N SER A 123 8.72 8.86 -20.30
CA SER A 123 7.81 9.89 -19.76
C SER A 123 7.03 10.62 -20.86
N ASN A 124 7.68 10.87 -22.01
CA ASN A 124 7.08 11.58 -23.13
C ASN A 124 6.04 10.72 -23.88
N CYS A 125 6.28 9.42 -23.98
CA CYS A 125 5.35 8.50 -24.65
C CYS A 125 4.33 7.85 -23.71
N TRP A 126 4.41 8.06 -22.38
CA TRP A 126 3.60 7.38 -21.37
C TRP A 126 2.10 7.37 -21.69
N SER A 127 1.52 8.52 -22.05
CA SER A 127 0.08 8.66 -22.34
C SER A 127 -0.39 7.88 -23.56
N ASN A 128 0.52 7.46 -24.44
CA ASN A 128 0.20 6.67 -25.62
C ASN A 128 -0.08 5.21 -25.26
N PHE A 129 0.54 4.71 -24.18
CA PHE A 129 0.49 3.32 -23.78
C PHE A 129 -0.28 3.09 -22.48
N GLU A 130 -0.17 4.02 -21.53
CA GLU A 130 -0.75 3.95 -20.20
C GLU A 130 -1.74 5.09 -19.96
N ARG A 131 -2.90 4.75 -19.40
CA ARG A 131 -3.94 5.73 -19.01
C ARG A 131 -3.73 6.26 -17.58
N THR A 132 -2.76 5.72 -16.89
CA THR A 132 -2.48 6.01 -15.48
C THR A 132 -1.68 7.31 -15.35
N ASN A 133 -1.81 7.98 -14.20
CA ASN A 133 -1.09 9.22 -13.94
C ASN A 133 0.42 8.92 -13.83
N LYS A 134 1.22 9.43 -14.78
CA LYS A 134 2.68 9.27 -14.77
C LYS A 134 3.35 9.74 -13.48
N ALA A 135 2.84 10.80 -12.86
CA ALA A 135 3.40 11.32 -11.62
C ALA A 135 3.28 10.34 -10.45
N LYS A 136 2.26 9.48 -10.50
CA LYS A 136 2.01 8.45 -9.50
C LYS A 136 2.69 7.13 -9.85
N HIS A 137 2.63 6.69 -11.10
CA HIS A 137 3.06 5.34 -11.48
C HIS A 137 4.50 5.29 -11.98
N LEU A 138 4.86 6.10 -12.99
CA LEU A 138 6.22 6.11 -13.53
C LEU A 138 7.25 6.57 -12.49
N TYR A 139 6.99 7.65 -11.76
CA TYR A 139 7.97 8.17 -10.80
C TYR A 139 8.05 7.37 -9.49
N GLU A 140 7.04 6.55 -9.18
CA GLU A 140 7.15 5.53 -8.13
C GLU A 140 8.18 4.48 -8.54
N ASP A 141 8.05 3.93 -9.75
CA ASP A 141 8.97 2.92 -10.29
C ASP A 141 10.40 3.48 -10.45
N VAL A 142 10.56 4.74 -10.90
CA VAL A 142 11.87 5.42 -10.95
C VAL A 142 12.51 5.53 -9.57
N GLY A 143 11.72 5.79 -8.53
CA GLY A 143 12.21 5.80 -7.15
C GLY A 143 12.69 4.43 -6.69
N ILE A 144 11.98 3.36 -7.05
CA ILE A 144 12.38 1.98 -6.74
C ILE A 144 13.65 1.60 -7.49
N VAL A 145 13.77 1.96 -8.77
CA VAL A 145 14.99 1.73 -9.58
C VAL A 145 16.20 2.40 -8.94
N ALA A 146 16.09 3.68 -8.57
CA ALA A 146 17.16 4.41 -7.91
C ALA A 146 17.52 3.79 -6.55
N TYR A 147 16.51 3.32 -5.80
CA TYR A 147 16.70 2.64 -4.52
C TYR A 147 17.50 1.34 -4.68
N LEU A 148 17.07 0.46 -5.59
CA LEU A 148 17.73 -0.83 -5.84
C LEU A 148 19.18 -0.63 -6.33
N ALA A 149 19.39 0.29 -7.27
CA ALA A 149 20.73 0.61 -7.76
C ALA A 149 21.65 1.13 -6.64
N THR A 150 21.14 2.03 -5.79
CA THR A 150 21.89 2.56 -4.64
C THR A 150 22.18 1.45 -3.63
N TYR A 151 21.19 0.58 -3.35
CA TYR A 151 21.33 -0.53 -2.42
C TYR A 151 22.40 -1.52 -2.87
N TRP A 152 22.35 -1.98 -4.12
CA TRP A 152 23.33 -2.93 -4.67
C TRP A 152 24.74 -2.34 -4.68
N LEU A 153 24.90 -1.08 -5.10
CA LEU A 153 26.18 -0.40 -5.09
C LEU A 153 26.76 -0.30 -3.67
N SER A 154 25.94 0.14 -2.70
CA SER A 154 26.38 0.38 -1.31
C SER A 154 26.72 -0.90 -0.57
N ASN A 155 26.13 -2.03 -0.96
CA ASN A 155 26.41 -3.34 -0.39
C ASN A 155 27.40 -4.16 -1.25
N ALA A 156 28.06 -3.52 -2.22
CA ALA A 156 29.01 -4.16 -3.14
C ALA A 156 28.46 -5.42 -3.86
N ILE A 157 27.16 -5.47 -4.11
CA ILE A 157 26.52 -6.53 -4.87
C ILE A 157 26.80 -6.27 -6.35
N LYS A 158 27.67 -7.10 -6.93
CA LYS A 158 28.06 -7.03 -8.35
C LYS A 158 27.27 -8.04 -9.17
N ASP A 159 27.17 -7.79 -10.47
CA ASP A 159 26.59 -8.69 -11.47
C ASP A 159 25.22 -9.22 -11.03
N VAL A 160 24.29 -8.30 -10.85
CA VAL A 160 22.92 -8.63 -10.42
C VAL A 160 22.18 -9.26 -11.58
N HIS A 161 21.73 -10.49 -11.39
CA HIS A 161 20.88 -11.23 -12.29
C HIS A 161 19.51 -11.38 -11.65
N PHE A 162 18.60 -10.45 -11.98
CA PHE A 162 17.32 -10.36 -11.29
C PHE A 162 16.17 -11.01 -12.06
N VAL A 163 15.19 -11.50 -11.30
CA VAL A 163 13.86 -11.85 -11.80
C VAL A 163 12.82 -11.00 -11.09
N ASP A 164 12.00 -10.29 -11.86
CA ASP A 164 10.91 -9.45 -11.37
C ASP A 164 9.58 -10.19 -11.58
N ILE A 165 9.00 -10.71 -10.50
CA ILE A 165 7.80 -11.54 -10.53
C ILE A 165 6.58 -10.64 -10.39
N GLY A 166 5.62 -10.74 -11.30
CA GLY A 166 4.45 -9.85 -11.33
C GLY A 166 4.81 -8.44 -11.78
N CYS A 167 5.71 -8.32 -12.76
CA CYS A 167 6.33 -7.06 -13.15
C CYS A 167 5.35 -6.01 -13.71
N GLY A 168 4.11 -6.37 -14.02
CA GLY A 168 3.05 -5.43 -14.38
C GLY A 168 3.38 -4.60 -15.61
N ASN A 169 3.55 -3.29 -15.42
CA ASN A 169 3.92 -2.38 -16.51
C ASN A 169 5.35 -2.64 -17.02
N GLY A 170 6.20 -3.32 -16.26
CA GLY A 170 7.58 -3.66 -16.61
C GLY A 170 8.57 -2.51 -16.51
N VAL A 171 8.20 -1.35 -15.96
CA VAL A 171 9.06 -0.15 -15.91
C VAL A 171 10.34 -0.42 -15.12
N VAL A 172 10.25 -1.04 -13.95
CA VAL A 172 11.43 -1.35 -13.11
C VAL A 172 12.38 -2.27 -13.86
N SER A 173 11.86 -3.38 -14.41
CA SER A 173 12.63 -4.32 -15.22
C SER A 173 13.29 -3.67 -16.44
N TYR A 174 12.56 -2.82 -17.17
CA TYR A 174 13.07 -2.08 -18.33
C TYR A 174 14.19 -1.12 -17.93
N LEU A 175 13.95 -0.23 -16.97
CA LEU A 175 14.91 0.79 -16.57
C LEU A 175 16.19 0.20 -15.95
N LEU A 176 16.08 -0.87 -15.16
CA LEU A 176 17.26 -1.55 -14.60
C LEU A 176 18.16 -2.12 -15.71
N ASN A 177 17.58 -2.80 -16.70
CA ASN A 177 18.34 -3.32 -17.84
C ASN A 177 18.89 -2.20 -18.73
N SER A 178 18.11 -1.14 -19.00
CA SER A 178 18.52 -0.06 -19.91
C SER A 178 19.58 0.87 -19.32
N ILE A 179 19.50 1.20 -18.02
CA ILE A 179 20.40 2.17 -17.37
C ILE A 179 21.63 1.47 -16.79
N TYR A 180 21.47 0.26 -16.24
CA TYR A 180 22.52 -0.43 -15.48
C TYR A 180 22.97 -1.74 -16.15
N GLY A 181 22.65 -1.96 -17.43
CA GLY A 181 22.85 -3.19 -18.21
C GLY A 181 24.25 -3.82 -18.19
N ASN A 182 25.29 -3.01 -17.90
CA ASN A 182 26.67 -3.50 -17.78
C ASN A 182 26.88 -4.40 -16.55
N HIS A 183 26.10 -4.20 -15.48
CA HIS A 183 26.24 -4.92 -14.20
C HIS A 183 24.91 -5.47 -13.67
N VAL A 184 23.80 -5.16 -14.32
CA VAL A 184 22.46 -5.57 -13.95
C VAL A 184 21.78 -6.15 -15.19
N LYS A 185 21.36 -7.41 -15.11
CA LYS A 185 20.60 -8.09 -16.15
C LYS A 185 19.39 -8.75 -15.51
N GLY A 186 18.25 -8.73 -16.16
CA GLY A 186 17.11 -9.41 -15.59
C GLY A 186 15.90 -9.53 -16.49
N VAL A 187 14.95 -10.34 -16.04
CA VAL A 187 13.73 -10.65 -16.77
C VAL A 187 12.52 -10.40 -15.88
N GLY A 188 11.55 -9.66 -16.41
CA GLY A 188 10.25 -9.48 -15.78
C GLY A 188 9.23 -10.52 -16.26
N TYR A 189 8.52 -11.16 -15.35
CA TYR A 189 7.43 -12.09 -15.66
C TYR A 189 6.10 -11.52 -15.17
N ASP A 190 5.08 -11.53 -16.03
CA ASP A 190 3.71 -11.23 -15.64
C ASP A 190 2.74 -12.21 -16.33
N VAL A 191 1.57 -12.42 -15.73
CA VAL A 191 0.51 -13.27 -16.31
C VAL A 191 -0.04 -12.70 -17.61
N LYS A 192 0.20 -11.41 -17.89
CA LYS A 192 -0.20 -10.75 -19.14
C LYS A 192 0.72 -9.61 -19.54
N SER A 193 0.82 -9.37 -20.83
CA SER A 193 1.51 -8.19 -21.36
C SER A 193 0.72 -6.90 -21.09
N ARG A 194 1.43 -5.78 -21.06
CA ARG A 194 0.85 -4.43 -21.08
C ARG A 194 1.22 -3.73 -22.38
N LYS A 195 0.40 -2.76 -22.79
CA LYS A 195 0.62 -2.01 -24.03
C LYS A 195 2.00 -1.36 -24.09
N ILE A 196 2.49 -0.88 -22.94
CA ILE A 196 3.80 -0.24 -22.84
C ILE A 196 4.97 -1.18 -23.14
N TRP A 197 4.77 -2.50 -23.10
CA TRP A 197 5.82 -3.46 -23.47
C TRP A 197 6.19 -3.37 -24.95
N GLU A 198 5.25 -2.95 -25.82
CA GLU A 198 5.52 -2.73 -27.25
C GLU A 198 6.57 -1.63 -27.45
N TYR A 199 6.52 -0.59 -26.62
CA TYR A 199 7.53 0.48 -26.61
C TYR A 199 8.91 -0.06 -26.20
N TYR A 200 9.01 -0.87 -25.15
CA TYR A 200 10.32 -1.43 -24.75
C TYR A 200 10.94 -2.28 -25.85
N LYS A 201 10.13 -3.07 -26.55
CA LYS A 201 10.58 -3.87 -27.69
C LYS A 201 11.04 -3.00 -28.86
N SER A 202 10.35 -1.89 -29.15
CA SER A 202 10.79 -0.97 -30.20
C SER A 202 12.10 -0.26 -29.85
N GLU A 203 12.39 -0.08 -28.56
CA GLU A 203 13.69 0.41 -28.07
C GLU A 203 14.77 -0.70 -27.98
N GLY A 204 14.51 -1.90 -28.50
CA GLY A 204 15.47 -3.02 -28.51
C GLY A 204 15.55 -3.83 -27.22
N HIS A 205 14.61 -3.65 -26.29
CA HIS A 205 14.57 -4.37 -25.02
C HIS A 205 13.45 -5.43 -24.99
N ASP A 206 13.82 -6.70 -25.12
CA ASP A 206 12.90 -7.85 -24.98
C ASP A 206 13.13 -8.59 -23.66
N VAL A 207 12.97 -7.87 -22.55
CA VAL A 207 13.29 -8.34 -21.18
C VAL A 207 12.04 -8.75 -20.38
N LEU A 208 10.87 -8.79 -21.02
CA LEU A 208 9.58 -9.07 -20.36
C LEU A 208 8.88 -10.27 -21.00
N LYS A 209 8.41 -11.20 -20.16
CA LYS A 209 7.80 -12.46 -20.58
C LYS A 209 6.39 -12.60 -20.01
N VAL A 210 5.46 -12.97 -20.88
CA VAL A 210 4.11 -13.37 -20.46
C VAL A 210 4.18 -14.82 -19.99
N GLN A 211 4.15 -15.02 -18.68
CA GLN A 211 4.21 -16.34 -18.06
C GLN A 211 3.59 -16.32 -16.67
N THR A 212 2.76 -17.32 -16.39
CA THR A 212 2.21 -17.51 -15.04
C THR A 212 3.23 -18.20 -14.16
N ILE A 213 3.67 -17.52 -13.10
CA ILE A 213 4.53 -18.07 -12.05
C ILE A 213 3.63 -18.76 -11.03
N THR A 214 3.83 -20.07 -10.85
CA THR A 214 3.05 -20.89 -9.91
C THR A 214 4.00 -21.56 -8.92
N PRO A 215 3.91 -21.25 -7.61
CA PRO A 215 4.75 -21.88 -6.61
C PRO A 215 4.27 -23.31 -6.34
N ASN A 216 4.89 -24.29 -7.00
CA ASN A 216 4.58 -25.70 -6.79
C ASN A 216 5.35 -26.23 -5.57
N PHE A 217 4.80 -26.07 -4.36
CA PHE A 217 5.43 -26.62 -3.16
C PHE A 217 5.31 -28.17 -3.13
N PRO A 218 6.39 -28.92 -2.79
CA PRO A 218 7.67 -28.44 -2.25
C PRO A 218 8.78 -28.13 -3.27
N SER A 219 8.64 -28.48 -4.56
CA SER A 219 9.72 -28.30 -5.54
C SER A 219 10.11 -26.83 -5.71
N LEU A 220 9.11 -25.94 -5.74
CA LEU A 220 9.22 -24.51 -5.95
C LEU A 220 10.01 -24.13 -7.22
N GLU A 221 10.16 -25.08 -8.14
CA GLU A 221 10.88 -24.87 -9.40
C GLU A 221 10.17 -23.81 -10.24
N GLN A 222 10.96 -22.85 -10.71
CA GLN A 222 10.50 -21.76 -11.55
C GLN A 222 11.34 -21.68 -12.82
N PRO A 223 10.76 -21.20 -13.94
CA PRO A 223 11.40 -21.09 -15.25
C PRO A 223 12.44 -19.93 -15.32
N PHE A 224 13.17 -19.71 -14.23
CA PHE A 224 14.11 -18.60 -14.10
C PHE A 224 15.50 -18.99 -14.61
N PRO A 225 16.22 -18.07 -15.28
CA PRO A 225 17.61 -18.28 -15.71
C PRO A 225 18.50 -18.77 -14.55
N LEU A 226 19.42 -19.70 -14.83
CA LEU A 226 20.24 -20.36 -13.79
C LEU A 226 21.09 -19.37 -13.00
N GLU A 227 21.58 -18.33 -13.66
CA GLU A 227 22.40 -17.26 -13.11
C GLU A 227 21.63 -16.30 -12.18
N THR A 228 20.30 -16.43 -12.08
CA THR A 228 19.47 -15.56 -11.25
C THR A 228 19.96 -15.60 -9.80
N ASN A 229 20.29 -14.43 -9.25
CA ASN A 229 20.78 -14.25 -7.88
C ASN A 229 19.94 -13.26 -7.06
N TYR A 230 18.92 -12.64 -7.68
CA TYR A 230 18.05 -11.67 -7.05
C TYR A 230 16.60 -11.84 -7.49
N ILE A 231 15.64 -11.81 -6.58
CA ILE A 231 14.21 -11.82 -6.89
C ILE A 231 13.56 -10.52 -6.44
N ILE A 232 12.84 -9.87 -7.33
CA ILE A 232 12.09 -8.64 -7.06
C ILE A 232 10.61 -8.99 -7.06
N GLY A 233 9.91 -8.53 -6.04
CA GLY A 233 8.45 -8.54 -5.99
C GLY A 233 7.90 -7.20 -5.54
N ILE A 234 7.44 -6.42 -6.49
CA ILE A 234 6.79 -5.13 -6.23
C ILE A 234 5.29 -5.29 -6.45
N HIS A 235 4.49 -5.04 -5.41
CA HIS A 235 3.03 -5.10 -5.49
C HIS A 235 2.50 -6.44 -6.03
N THR A 236 3.12 -7.55 -5.61
CA THR A 236 2.91 -8.89 -6.22
C THR A 236 1.74 -9.67 -5.63
N ASP A 237 0.92 -9.03 -4.79
CA ASP A 237 -0.34 -9.55 -4.26
C ASP A 237 -0.24 -11.00 -3.75
N GLU A 238 -0.97 -11.94 -4.36
CA GLU A 238 -1.02 -13.36 -3.99
C GLU A 238 0.36 -14.02 -3.95
N MET A 239 1.34 -13.46 -4.68
CA MET A 239 2.68 -14.00 -4.84
C MET A 239 3.65 -13.56 -3.73
N THR A 240 3.33 -12.49 -2.99
CA THR A 240 4.19 -11.90 -1.95
C THR A 240 4.73 -12.93 -0.93
N PRO A 241 3.92 -13.78 -0.27
CA PRO A 241 4.43 -14.72 0.74
C PRO A 241 5.28 -15.85 0.16
N TRP A 242 5.16 -16.12 -1.14
CA TRP A 242 5.88 -17.20 -1.80
C TRP A 242 7.27 -16.78 -2.31
N ILE A 243 7.48 -15.49 -2.59
CA ILE A 243 8.75 -14.97 -3.08
C ILE A 243 9.93 -15.35 -2.17
N PRO A 244 9.84 -15.21 -0.82
CA PRO A 244 10.92 -15.64 0.06
C PRO A 244 11.22 -17.15 -0.05
N LEU A 245 10.20 -18.00 -0.26
CA LEU A 245 10.40 -19.44 -0.42
C LEU A 245 11.09 -19.78 -1.74
N ILE A 246 10.65 -19.13 -2.83
CA ILE A 246 11.27 -19.30 -4.14
C ILE A 246 12.73 -18.83 -4.08
N ALA A 247 12.99 -17.67 -3.46
CA ALA A 247 14.32 -17.14 -3.26
C ALA A 247 15.21 -18.10 -2.45
N MET A 248 14.66 -18.71 -1.38
CA MET A 248 15.38 -19.69 -0.57
C MET A 248 15.82 -20.90 -1.41
N LYS A 249 14.91 -21.43 -2.23
CA LYS A 249 15.20 -22.57 -3.10
C LYS A 249 16.16 -22.25 -4.24
N ARG A 250 16.10 -21.03 -4.76
CA ARG A 250 16.98 -20.56 -5.83
C ARG A 250 18.31 -19.98 -5.32
N LYS A 251 18.54 -19.93 -4.01
CA LYS A 251 19.70 -19.27 -3.41
C LYS A 251 19.88 -17.84 -3.93
N CYS A 252 18.78 -17.09 -3.90
CA CYS A 252 18.75 -15.69 -4.32
C CYS A 252 18.51 -14.78 -3.12
N ASN A 253 19.07 -13.57 -3.17
CA ASN A 253 18.57 -12.45 -2.39
C ASN A 253 17.19 -12.04 -2.91
N PHE A 254 16.42 -11.28 -2.13
CA PHE A 254 15.15 -10.73 -2.62
C PHE A 254 14.84 -9.33 -2.11
N PHE A 255 13.99 -8.63 -2.88
CA PHE A 255 13.36 -7.37 -2.51
C PHE A 255 11.85 -7.51 -2.65
N LEU A 256 11.12 -7.11 -1.61
CA LEU A 256 9.66 -7.09 -1.59
C LEU A 256 9.14 -5.71 -1.26
N LEU A 257 8.18 -5.22 -2.04
CA LEU A 257 7.32 -4.10 -1.71
C LEU A 257 5.87 -4.60 -1.59
N PRO A 258 5.46 -5.11 -0.41
CA PRO A 258 4.13 -5.65 -0.21
C PRO A 258 3.06 -4.55 -0.20
N CYS A 259 1.88 -4.82 -0.78
CA CYS A 259 0.76 -3.87 -0.79
C CYS A 259 -0.56 -4.45 -0.32
N CYS A 260 -1.00 -5.57 -0.91
CA CYS A 260 -2.23 -6.26 -0.54
C CYS A 260 -1.92 -7.41 0.44
N PRO A 261 -2.73 -7.58 1.50
CA PRO A 261 -2.49 -8.60 2.51
C PRO A 261 -2.97 -9.98 2.03
N PHE A 262 -2.05 -10.76 1.48
CA PHE A 262 -2.27 -12.15 1.06
C PHE A 262 -1.38 -13.10 1.85
N ASP A 263 -1.96 -14.21 2.29
CA ASP A 263 -1.20 -15.37 2.73
C ASP A 263 -0.99 -16.35 1.57
N PHE A 264 -0.50 -17.56 1.85
CA PHE A 264 -0.16 -18.52 0.80
C PHE A 264 -1.32 -18.94 -0.10
N PHE A 265 -2.56 -18.93 0.41
CA PHE A 265 -3.71 -19.53 -0.27
C PHE A 265 -4.91 -18.58 -0.41
N GLY A 266 -4.77 -17.33 0.04
CA GLY A 266 -5.82 -16.34 -0.10
C GLY A 266 -5.52 -15.08 0.69
N ARG A 267 -6.59 -14.36 1.06
CA ARG A 267 -6.44 -13.12 1.82
C ARG A 267 -5.94 -13.44 3.22
N PHE A 268 -4.97 -12.67 3.67
CA PHE A 268 -4.42 -12.81 5.01
C PHE A 268 -5.52 -12.58 6.07
N VAL A 269 -5.71 -13.56 6.94
CA VAL A 269 -6.65 -13.49 8.06
C VAL A 269 -5.87 -13.22 9.34
N LYS A 270 -6.30 -12.21 10.09
CA LYS A 270 -5.67 -11.81 11.36
C LYS A 270 -5.61 -12.96 12.35
N ARG A 271 -4.53 -12.99 13.13
CA ARG A 271 -4.37 -13.97 14.22
C ARG A 271 -4.90 -13.43 15.55
N ASN A 272 -4.83 -12.10 15.77
CA ASN A 272 -5.32 -11.45 16.98
C ASN A 272 -6.29 -10.31 16.64
N GLN A 273 -7.51 -10.35 17.18
CA GLN A 273 -8.51 -9.29 16.94
C GLN A 273 -8.23 -7.99 17.72
N HIS A 274 -7.28 -8.01 18.68
CA HIS A 274 -7.05 -6.93 19.64
C HIS A 274 -5.71 -6.17 19.49
N SER A 275 -4.84 -6.52 18.54
CA SER A 275 -3.53 -5.89 18.37
C SER A 275 -3.41 -5.07 17.08
N GLY A 276 -3.12 -3.77 17.20
CA GLY A 276 -2.41 -2.95 16.21
C GLY A 276 -3.02 -2.76 14.80
N ASP A 277 -2.31 -1.96 13.99
CA ASP A 277 -2.63 -1.63 12.59
C ASP A 277 -2.55 -2.88 11.69
N ASN A 278 -3.61 -3.15 10.90
CA ASN A 278 -3.77 -4.35 10.06
C ASN A 278 -2.61 -4.55 9.09
N GLU A 279 -2.06 -3.44 8.59
CA GLU A 279 -0.97 -3.45 7.62
C GLU A 279 0.34 -3.91 8.26
N TRP A 280 0.56 -3.53 9.53
CA TRP A 280 1.77 -3.88 10.26
C TRP A 280 1.80 -5.36 10.65
N GLU A 281 0.66 -5.93 11.03
CA GLU A 281 0.55 -7.38 11.32
C GLU A 281 0.90 -8.21 10.07
N TYR A 282 0.36 -7.83 8.91
CA TYR A 282 0.68 -8.49 7.64
C TYR A 282 2.16 -8.32 7.26
N PHE A 283 2.69 -7.11 7.39
CA PHE A 283 4.10 -6.84 7.10
C PHE A 283 5.03 -7.70 7.97
N ASN A 284 4.78 -7.75 9.28
CA ASN A 284 5.54 -8.58 10.21
C ASN A 284 5.41 -10.08 9.92
N TYR A 285 4.25 -10.53 9.45
CA TYR A 285 4.08 -11.91 9.00
C TYR A 285 5.07 -12.26 7.86
N ILE A 286 5.23 -11.38 6.87
CA ILE A 286 6.19 -11.59 5.77
C ILE A 286 7.64 -11.51 6.27
N VAL A 287 7.96 -10.59 7.17
CA VAL A 287 9.29 -10.49 7.79
C VAL A 287 9.63 -11.76 8.57
N SER A 288 8.73 -12.22 9.45
CA SER A 288 8.94 -13.44 10.23
C SER A 288 9.03 -14.68 9.36
N LEU A 289 8.27 -14.74 8.26
CA LEU A 289 8.41 -15.80 7.27
C LEU A 289 9.83 -15.81 6.69
N ALA A 290 10.31 -14.69 6.19
CA ALA A 290 11.65 -14.59 5.62
C ALA A 290 12.76 -14.93 6.62
N GLN A 291 12.64 -14.48 7.87
CA GLN A 291 13.57 -14.83 8.95
C GLN A 291 13.55 -16.35 9.25
N THR A 292 12.37 -16.97 9.26
CA THR A 292 12.24 -18.42 9.47
C THR A 292 12.90 -19.22 8.34
N LEU A 293 12.93 -18.68 7.13
CA LEU A 293 13.63 -19.28 5.99
C LEU A 293 15.17 -19.12 6.06
N GLY A 294 15.67 -18.40 7.07
CA GLY A 294 17.09 -18.20 7.31
C GLY A 294 17.70 -16.97 6.62
N PHE A 295 16.90 -16.03 6.11
CA PHE A 295 17.44 -14.79 5.55
C PHE A 295 17.83 -13.78 6.62
N ASP A 296 18.87 -13.00 6.35
CA ASP A 296 19.11 -11.73 7.02
C ASP A 296 18.12 -10.70 6.46
N VAL A 297 17.13 -10.33 7.28
CA VAL A 297 16.02 -9.46 6.84
C VAL A 297 16.23 -8.04 7.32
N LYS A 298 16.22 -7.10 6.38
CA LYS A 298 16.17 -5.66 6.62
C LYS A 298 14.86 -5.08 6.11
N THR A 299 14.47 -3.93 6.66
CA THR A 299 13.28 -3.19 6.25
C THR A 299 13.61 -1.73 6.03
N ASP A 300 12.97 -1.09 5.06
CA ASP A 300 13.20 0.32 4.77
C ASP A 300 11.93 1.04 4.33
N LEU A 301 11.84 2.34 4.61
CA LEU A 301 10.71 3.18 4.24
C LEU A 301 11.05 4.05 3.02
N LEU A 302 10.68 3.57 1.83
CA LEU A 302 11.05 4.17 0.56
C LEU A 302 10.53 5.61 0.41
N LYS A 303 11.32 6.44 -0.25
CA LYS A 303 10.95 7.82 -0.62
C LYS A 303 10.26 7.85 -1.99
N ILE A 304 9.11 7.18 -2.06
CA ILE A 304 8.25 7.09 -3.25
C ILE A 304 6.85 7.66 -2.97
N PRO A 305 6.11 8.13 -3.99
CA PRO A 305 4.77 8.69 -3.84
C PRO A 305 3.68 7.61 -3.68
N SER A 306 3.89 6.67 -2.75
CA SER A 306 3.00 5.54 -2.45
C SER A 306 2.60 5.52 -0.97
N GLU A 307 1.39 5.04 -0.70
CA GLU A 307 0.93 4.70 0.65
C GLU A 307 1.57 3.39 1.14
N LYS A 308 1.93 2.49 0.22
CA LYS A 308 2.58 1.20 0.46
C LYS A 308 4.04 1.28 0.08
N LYS A 309 4.84 1.82 0.99
CA LYS A 309 6.25 2.21 0.74
C LYS A 309 7.26 1.57 1.69
N THR A 310 6.86 0.60 2.49
CA THR A 310 7.79 -0.13 3.37
C THR A 310 8.23 -1.40 2.66
N ALA A 311 9.52 -1.51 2.36
CA ALA A 311 10.08 -2.70 1.73
C ALA A 311 10.70 -3.67 2.73
N ILE A 312 10.81 -4.93 2.29
CA ILE A 312 11.51 -6.01 2.97
C ILE A 312 12.63 -6.47 2.04
N ILE A 313 13.85 -6.49 2.54
CA ILE A 313 15.03 -6.96 1.83
C ILE A 313 15.54 -8.19 2.56
N GLY A 314 15.60 -9.33 1.87
CA GLY A 314 16.18 -10.55 2.40
C GLY A 314 17.51 -10.84 1.71
N THR A 315 18.58 -10.93 2.49
CA THR A 315 19.90 -11.33 2.00
C THR A 315 20.29 -12.69 2.55
N ILE A 316 20.99 -13.47 1.74
CA ILE A 316 21.59 -14.73 2.20
C ILE A 316 22.63 -14.36 3.27
N PRO A 317 22.62 -15.02 4.44
CA PRO A 317 23.58 -14.74 5.50
C PRO A 317 25.02 -14.99 5.06
N ALA A 318 25.98 -14.45 5.81
CA ALA A 318 27.40 -14.68 5.57
C ALA A 318 27.79 -16.17 5.63
N SER A 319 27.04 -17.00 6.36
CA SER A 319 27.24 -18.46 6.36
C SER A 319 26.89 -19.12 5.02
N GLY A 320 26.08 -18.47 4.18
CA GLY A 320 25.52 -19.04 2.95
C GLY A 320 24.37 -20.02 3.18
N GLU A 321 24.09 -20.40 4.42
CA GLU A 321 23.10 -21.42 4.77
C GLU A 321 21.72 -20.81 5.01
N LEU A 322 20.72 -21.35 4.31
CA LEU A 322 19.30 -21.07 4.52
C LEU A 322 18.61 -22.30 5.12
N LEU A 323 17.33 -22.16 5.52
CA LEU A 323 16.58 -23.23 6.20
C LEU A 323 16.65 -24.58 5.48
N CYS A 324 16.59 -24.60 4.15
CA CYS A 324 16.65 -25.83 3.39
C CYS A 324 18.03 -26.50 3.33
N ASP A 325 19.09 -25.85 3.80
CA ASP A 325 20.45 -26.42 3.83
C ASP A 325 20.73 -27.09 5.17
N TYR A 326 20.41 -26.41 6.26
CA TYR A 326 20.73 -26.89 7.62
C TYR A 326 19.60 -27.71 8.26
N ASN A 327 18.37 -27.69 7.72
CA ASN A 327 17.24 -28.43 8.26
C ASN A 327 16.67 -29.41 7.21
N PRO A 328 16.97 -30.72 7.31
CA PRO A 328 16.40 -31.74 6.42
C PRO A 328 14.87 -31.80 6.43
N GLU A 329 14.23 -31.38 7.52
CA GLU A 329 12.77 -31.33 7.68
C GLU A 329 12.17 -29.95 7.36
N TRP A 330 12.89 -29.08 6.64
CA TRP A 330 12.41 -27.73 6.30
C TRP A 330 10.99 -27.74 5.70
N GLU A 331 10.64 -28.75 4.90
CA GLU A 331 9.29 -28.89 4.34
C GLU A 331 8.20 -28.96 5.41
N ASN A 332 8.46 -29.67 6.52
CA ASN A 332 7.52 -29.78 7.63
C ASN A 332 7.39 -28.44 8.37
N VAL A 333 8.48 -27.68 8.48
CA VAL A 333 8.44 -26.31 9.03
C VAL A 333 7.54 -25.43 8.15
N ILE A 334 7.72 -25.48 6.83
CA ILE A 334 6.89 -24.69 5.90
C ILE A 334 5.43 -25.12 5.93
N LYS A 335 5.16 -26.44 5.93
CA LYS A 335 3.78 -26.97 6.05
C LYS A 335 3.09 -26.41 7.30
N LYS A 336 3.78 -26.40 8.45
CA LYS A 336 3.25 -25.82 9.70
C LYS A 336 3.00 -24.31 9.59
N LEU A 337 3.86 -23.56 8.89
CA LEU A 337 3.63 -22.13 8.63
C LEU A 337 2.43 -21.88 7.72
N MET A 338 2.18 -22.79 6.77
CA MET A 338 1.09 -22.75 5.80
C MET A 338 -0.25 -23.22 6.38
N GLU A 339 -0.25 -24.07 7.41
CA GLU A 339 -1.45 -24.67 8.02
C GLU A 339 -2.57 -23.67 8.35
N PRO A 340 -2.31 -22.51 8.99
CA PRO A 340 -3.36 -21.54 9.29
C PRO A 340 -4.05 -21.04 8.02
N SER A 341 -3.27 -20.70 6.99
CA SER A 341 -3.75 -20.26 5.69
C SER A 341 -4.53 -21.35 4.96
N PHE A 342 -4.07 -22.60 5.08
CA PHE A 342 -4.68 -23.76 4.43
C PHE A 342 -6.06 -24.07 5.01
N LYS A 343 -6.19 -24.00 6.35
CA LYS A 343 -7.46 -24.15 7.07
C LYS A 343 -8.41 -22.98 6.77
N ALA A 344 -7.91 -21.74 6.79
CA ALA A 344 -8.73 -20.55 6.56
C ALA A 344 -9.32 -20.48 5.13
N ASN A 345 -8.57 -20.96 4.12
CA ASN A 345 -8.95 -20.85 2.72
C ASN A 345 -9.56 -22.12 2.12
N ASN A 346 -10.00 -23.08 2.94
CA ASN A 346 -10.65 -24.32 2.51
C ASN A 346 -9.86 -25.08 1.41
N TYR A 347 -8.55 -25.28 1.60
CA TYR A 347 -7.74 -26.18 0.77
C TYR A 347 -7.65 -25.81 -0.73
N ARG A 348 -7.83 -24.53 -1.10
CA ARG A 348 -7.93 -24.10 -2.52
C ARG A 348 -6.61 -24.04 -3.30
N GLY A 349 -5.47 -24.36 -2.67
CA GLY A 349 -4.15 -24.22 -3.28
C GLY A 349 -3.81 -22.78 -3.65
N PHE A 350 -2.65 -22.56 -4.27
CA PHE A 350 -2.32 -21.25 -4.83
C PHE A 350 -3.23 -20.97 -6.03
N GLN A 351 -3.82 -19.78 -6.08
CA GLN A 351 -4.66 -19.34 -7.19
C GLN A 351 -4.02 -18.14 -7.87
N PRO A 352 -3.38 -18.32 -9.04
CA PRO A 352 -2.86 -17.18 -9.78
C PRO A 352 -4.02 -16.29 -10.24
N ARG A 353 -3.71 -15.01 -10.37
CA ARG A 353 -4.60 -14.07 -11.05
C ARG A 353 -4.86 -14.54 -12.49
N LEU A 354 -6.11 -14.44 -12.92
CA LEU A 354 -6.49 -14.70 -14.31
C LEU A 354 -5.76 -13.74 -15.26
N SER A 355 -5.26 -14.27 -16.38
CA SER A 355 -4.63 -13.49 -17.46
C SER A 355 -5.59 -12.44 -18.03
N GLU A 356 -6.87 -12.79 -18.13
CA GLU A 356 -7.96 -11.88 -18.50
C GLU A 356 -8.81 -11.52 -17.28
N ILE A 357 -8.84 -10.22 -16.93
CA ILE A 357 -9.70 -9.70 -15.88
C ILE A 357 -10.90 -9.05 -16.56
N GLU A 358 -12.07 -9.66 -16.43
CA GLU A 358 -13.31 -9.08 -16.89
C GLU A 358 -13.59 -7.76 -16.15
N VAL A 359 -13.93 -6.69 -16.89
CA VAL A 359 -14.21 -5.37 -16.32
C VAL A 359 -15.59 -5.39 -15.65
N LYS A 360 -15.60 -5.77 -14.37
CA LYS A 360 -16.81 -5.88 -13.53
C LYS A 360 -17.09 -4.60 -12.74
N ASN A 361 -17.25 -3.46 -13.40
CA ASN A 361 -17.52 -2.18 -12.75
C ASN A 361 -18.85 -1.56 -13.21
N CYS A 362 -19.81 -2.35 -13.68
CA CYS A 362 -21.08 -1.91 -14.25
C CYS A 362 -21.00 -1.13 -15.58
N THR A 363 -19.82 -0.73 -16.07
CA THR A 363 -19.70 0.02 -17.35
C THR A 363 -19.87 -0.85 -18.60
N LYS A 364 -19.72 -2.17 -18.45
CA LYS A 364 -19.85 -3.16 -19.52
C LYS A 364 -21.17 -3.94 -19.47
N LEU A 365 -22.11 -3.55 -18.60
CA LEU A 365 -23.46 -4.13 -18.60
C LEU A 365 -24.13 -3.88 -19.97
N PRO A 366 -24.92 -4.83 -20.50
CA PRO A 366 -25.75 -4.62 -21.69
C PRO A 366 -26.58 -3.34 -21.55
N ILE A 367 -26.76 -2.62 -22.66
CA ILE A 367 -27.39 -1.30 -22.64
C ILE A 367 -28.85 -1.41 -22.18
N GLU A 368 -29.54 -2.48 -22.56
CA GLU A 368 -30.91 -2.80 -22.18
C GLU A 368 -31.03 -3.01 -20.66
N VAL A 369 -30.10 -3.79 -20.08
CA VAL A 369 -30.03 -4.04 -18.64
C VAL A 369 -29.74 -2.75 -17.89
N ARG A 370 -28.79 -1.95 -18.36
CA ARG A 370 -28.44 -0.66 -17.75
C ARG A 370 -29.62 0.31 -17.77
N ASN A 371 -30.32 0.41 -18.89
CA ASN A 371 -31.47 1.29 -19.06
C ASN A 371 -32.65 0.81 -18.20
N SER A 372 -32.89 -0.51 -18.13
CA SER A 372 -33.89 -1.10 -17.24
C SER A 372 -33.62 -0.76 -15.78
N ILE A 373 -32.37 -0.92 -15.30
CA ILE A 373 -31.98 -0.57 -13.93
C ILE A 373 -32.17 0.93 -13.68
N ASN A 374 -31.72 1.79 -14.61
CA ASN A 374 -31.89 3.24 -14.50
C ASN A 374 -33.37 3.62 -14.39
N GLN A 375 -34.24 3.05 -15.24
CA GLN A 375 -35.66 3.34 -15.20
C GLN A 375 -36.29 2.92 -13.86
N SER A 376 -35.96 1.73 -13.34
CA SER A 376 -36.45 1.28 -12.04
C SER A 376 -36.00 2.21 -10.90
N ILE A 377 -34.74 2.62 -10.89
CA ILE A 377 -34.21 3.53 -9.86
C ILE A 377 -34.91 4.89 -9.94
N VAL A 378 -35.08 5.44 -11.13
CA VAL A 378 -35.78 6.72 -11.31
C VAL A 378 -37.21 6.64 -10.79
N ASN A 379 -37.96 5.58 -11.13
CA ASN A 379 -39.32 5.40 -10.66
C ASN A 379 -39.39 5.31 -9.12
N ILE A 380 -38.44 4.61 -8.48
CA ILE A 380 -38.33 4.52 -7.02
C ILE A 380 -38.08 5.89 -6.41
N LEU A 381 -37.14 6.66 -6.99
CA LEU A 381 -36.80 7.99 -6.50
C LEU A 381 -37.98 8.97 -6.66
N GLN A 382 -38.71 8.92 -7.78
CA GLN A 382 -39.89 9.75 -8.01
C GLN A 382 -41.05 9.42 -7.07
N SER A 383 -41.13 8.18 -6.60
CA SER A 383 -42.16 7.72 -5.65
C SER A 383 -41.80 8.00 -4.19
N ALA A 384 -40.61 8.55 -3.91
CA ALA A 384 -40.17 8.85 -2.56
C ALA A 384 -40.92 10.07 -1.98
N ALA A 385 -41.34 9.96 -0.72
CA ALA A 385 -42.09 11.02 -0.04
C ALA A 385 -41.31 12.35 0.11
N ASN A 386 -39.97 12.29 0.16
CA ASN A 386 -39.10 13.46 0.15
C ASN A 386 -37.96 13.30 -0.85
N LEU A 387 -38.03 14.06 -1.95
CA LEU A 387 -37.04 14.00 -3.04
C LEU A 387 -35.66 14.53 -2.63
N GLU A 388 -35.58 15.39 -1.61
CA GLU A 388 -34.32 16.02 -1.17
C GLU A 388 -33.47 15.08 -0.30
N ASP A 389 -34.11 14.23 0.51
CA ASP A 389 -33.42 13.29 1.41
C ASP A 389 -32.87 12.05 0.68
N GLY A 390 -33.42 11.79 -0.52
CA GLY A 390 -33.08 10.64 -1.34
C GLY A 390 -33.56 9.30 -0.76
N VAL A 391 -33.21 8.22 -1.45
CA VAL A 391 -33.57 6.85 -1.04
C VAL A 391 -32.31 6.06 -0.75
N SER A 392 -32.29 5.35 0.39
CA SER A 392 -31.14 4.54 0.77
C SER A 392 -30.86 3.43 -0.25
N LEU A 393 -29.58 3.09 -0.45
CA LEU A 393 -29.19 1.99 -1.33
C LEU A 393 -29.91 0.67 -0.99
N LYS A 394 -30.16 0.41 0.31
CA LYS A 394 -30.87 -0.79 0.77
C LYS A 394 -32.31 -0.83 0.26
N ASN A 395 -33.03 0.29 0.35
CA ASN A 395 -34.42 0.39 -0.09
C ASN A 395 -34.57 0.34 -1.61
N ILE A 396 -33.56 0.81 -2.34
CA ILE A 396 -33.52 0.65 -3.80
C ILE A 396 -33.35 -0.82 -4.15
N VAL A 397 -32.33 -1.50 -3.58
CA VAL A 397 -32.08 -2.93 -3.86
C VAL A 397 -33.30 -3.81 -3.56
N SER A 398 -34.07 -3.52 -2.50
CA SER A 398 -35.28 -4.29 -2.16
C SER A 398 -36.42 -4.15 -3.17
N GLN A 399 -36.39 -3.15 -4.05
CA GLN A 399 -37.42 -2.88 -5.05
C GLN A 399 -36.98 -3.22 -6.48
N LEU A 400 -35.70 -3.54 -6.69
CA LEU A 400 -35.21 -4.02 -7.98
C LEU A 400 -35.64 -5.48 -8.21
N SER A 401 -35.78 -5.86 -9.48
CA SER A 401 -36.08 -7.25 -9.81
C SER A 401 -34.92 -8.18 -9.42
N ASN A 402 -35.22 -9.48 -9.26
CA ASN A 402 -34.19 -10.48 -8.98
C ASN A 402 -33.12 -10.52 -10.08
N GLU A 403 -33.52 -10.35 -11.34
CA GLU A 403 -32.62 -10.31 -12.49
C GLU A 403 -31.67 -9.11 -12.42
N GLN A 404 -32.21 -7.89 -12.23
CA GLN A 404 -31.41 -6.68 -12.06
C GLN A 404 -30.44 -6.79 -10.88
N THR A 405 -30.91 -7.34 -9.76
CA THR A 405 -30.11 -7.56 -8.56
C THR A 405 -28.98 -8.57 -8.82
N ASN A 406 -29.23 -9.64 -9.57
CA ASN A 406 -28.21 -10.61 -9.95
C ASN A 406 -27.15 -9.99 -10.87
N TYR A 407 -27.56 -9.17 -11.84
CA TYR A 407 -26.62 -8.39 -12.65
C TYR A 407 -25.76 -7.46 -11.79
N LEU A 408 -26.34 -6.73 -10.83
CA LEU A 408 -25.56 -5.86 -9.95
C LEU A 408 -24.63 -6.66 -9.02
N LYS A 409 -25.07 -7.80 -8.48
CA LYS A 409 -24.25 -8.68 -7.64
C LYS A 409 -23.07 -9.30 -8.38
N SER A 410 -23.18 -9.51 -9.70
CA SER A 410 -22.07 -10.00 -10.52
C SER A 410 -21.00 -8.93 -10.78
N GLN A 411 -21.25 -7.67 -10.41
CA GLN A 411 -20.33 -6.53 -10.59
C GLN A 411 -19.67 -6.13 -9.26
N ASN A 412 -18.41 -5.69 -9.33
CA ASN A 412 -17.67 -5.21 -8.16
C ASN A 412 -18.28 -3.89 -7.63
N GLY A 413 -18.74 -3.93 -6.39
CA GLY A 413 -19.39 -2.80 -5.70
C GLY A 413 -20.85 -2.55 -6.11
N GLY A 414 -21.43 -3.41 -6.97
CA GLY A 414 -22.86 -3.49 -7.29
C GLY A 414 -23.56 -2.15 -7.53
N LEU A 415 -24.70 -1.93 -6.83
CA LEU A 415 -25.53 -0.72 -6.99
C LEU A 415 -24.74 0.56 -6.71
N GLN A 416 -23.87 0.57 -5.70
CA GLN A 416 -23.11 1.78 -5.37
C GLN A 416 -22.18 2.17 -6.52
N THR A 417 -21.49 1.20 -7.13
CA THR A 417 -20.67 1.44 -8.32
C THR A 417 -21.52 1.88 -9.51
N PHE A 418 -22.69 1.25 -9.70
CA PHE A 418 -23.62 1.61 -10.76
C PHE A 418 -24.04 3.08 -10.67
N ILE A 419 -24.46 3.55 -9.49
CA ILE A 419 -24.81 4.96 -9.24
C ILE A 419 -23.62 5.89 -9.49
N LYS A 420 -22.43 5.52 -8.97
CA LYS A 420 -21.20 6.31 -9.15
C LYS A 420 -20.74 6.45 -10.61
N ASN A 421 -21.14 5.54 -11.49
CA ASN A 421 -20.85 5.61 -12.92
C ASN A 421 -21.93 6.37 -13.72
N ASN A 422 -23.15 6.47 -13.19
CA ASN A 422 -24.26 7.22 -13.77
C ASN A 422 -24.38 8.62 -13.15
N ARG A 423 -23.26 9.35 -13.04
CA ARG A 423 -23.22 10.69 -12.39
C ARG A 423 -23.99 11.77 -13.14
N ALA A 424 -24.38 11.53 -14.39
CA ALA A 424 -25.23 12.45 -15.12
C ALA A 424 -26.62 12.58 -14.45
N GLY A 425 -27.13 11.48 -13.88
CA GLY A 425 -28.47 11.42 -13.29
C GLY A 425 -28.52 11.47 -11.76
N TYR A 426 -27.48 10.98 -11.07
CA TYR A 426 -27.55 10.74 -9.63
C TYR A 426 -26.45 11.42 -8.83
N ASN A 427 -26.78 11.76 -7.58
CA ASN A 427 -25.84 12.06 -6.50
C ASN A 427 -25.97 11.00 -5.40
N LEU A 428 -24.86 10.72 -4.71
CA LEU A 428 -24.83 9.81 -3.56
C LEU A 428 -24.41 10.58 -2.31
N ASN A 429 -25.32 10.78 -1.37
CA ASN A 429 -25.08 11.51 -0.13
C ASN A 429 -25.29 10.58 1.07
N ARG A 430 -24.22 10.31 1.84
CA ARG A 430 -24.26 9.47 3.06
C ARG A 430 -24.98 8.12 2.89
N GLY A 431 -24.93 7.52 1.70
CA GLY A 431 -25.58 6.24 1.39
C GLY A 431 -27.00 6.33 0.82
N ASN A 432 -27.55 7.54 0.68
CA ASN A 432 -28.79 7.82 -0.03
C ASN A 432 -28.50 8.27 -1.46
N VAL A 433 -29.31 7.78 -2.39
CA VAL A 433 -29.29 8.16 -3.81
C VAL A 433 -30.34 9.25 -4.01
N ILE A 434 -29.94 10.30 -4.70
CA ILE A 434 -30.81 11.44 -5.04
C ILE A 434 -30.69 11.71 -6.54
N LEU A 435 -31.77 12.15 -7.18
CA LEU A 435 -31.70 12.66 -8.54
C LEU A 435 -30.94 14.00 -8.53
N ARG A 436 -30.06 14.18 -9.51
CA ARG A 436 -29.36 15.46 -9.69
C ARG A 436 -30.34 16.53 -10.16
N ASN A 437 -30.24 17.72 -9.56
CA ASN A 437 -30.92 18.91 -10.06
C ASN A 437 -30.01 19.60 -11.09
N THR A 438 -30.46 19.67 -12.33
CA THR A 438 -29.73 20.21 -13.47
C THR A 438 -29.42 21.70 -13.35
N VAL A 439 -30.18 22.47 -12.56
CA VAL A 439 -30.03 23.93 -12.45
C VAL A 439 -28.70 24.38 -11.81
N TYR A 440 -28.17 23.68 -10.80
CA TYR A 440 -27.04 24.21 -10.02
C TYR A 440 -25.70 23.53 -10.28
N GLU A 441 -25.69 22.30 -10.82
CA GLU A 441 -24.47 21.50 -10.94
C GLU A 441 -23.95 21.31 -12.37
N THR A 442 -24.73 21.64 -13.41
CA THR A 442 -24.36 21.37 -14.81
C THR A 442 -23.58 22.50 -15.51
N PHE A 443 -23.47 23.68 -14.90
CA PHE A 443 -22.75 24.84 -15.44
C PHE A 443 -21.22 24.65 -15.67
N ARG A 444 -20.67 23.47 -15.37
CA ARG A 444 -19.22 23.18 -15.51
C ARG A 444 -18.86 22.25 -16.67
N LEU A 445 -19.81 21.76 -17.45
CA LEU A 445 -19.48 20.88 -18.60
C LEU A 445 -19.39 21.69 -19.90
N PRO A 446 -18.32 21.53 -20.70
CA PRO A 446 -18.22 22.16 -22.03
C PRO A 446 -19.39 21.75 -22.91
N LYS A 447 -19.84 22.67 -23.77
CA LYS A 447 -20.92 22.45 -24.74
C LYS A 447 -20.65 21.22 -25.61
N THR A 448 -21.72 20.45 -25.83
CA THR A 448 -21.90 19.29 -26.72
C THR A 448 -21.05 18.06 -26.38
N SER A 449 -21.63 17.16 -25.59
CA SER A 449 -21.20 15.76 -25.55
C SER A 449 -22.11 14.91 -26.45
N ASP A 450 -21.55 13.97 -27.22
CA ASP A 450 -22.30 12.96 -27.99
C ASP A 450 -23.12 12.00 -27.10
N TYR A 451 -23.03 12.12 -25.77
CA TYR A 451 -23.77 11.30 -24.84
C TYR A 451 -25.21 11.80 -24.67
N PRO A 452 -26.19 10.88 -24.62
CA PRO A 452 -27.58 11.24 -24.45
C PRO A 452 -27.87 11.81 -23.05
N CYS A 453 -28.79 12.77 -22.98
CA CYS A 453 -29.25 13.36 -21.74
C CYS A 453 -29.99 12.32 -20.89
N PHE A 454 -29.44 12.04 -19.71
CA PHE A 454 -30.02 11.11 -18.75
C PHE A 454 -31.49 11.45 -18.42
N PHE A 455 -31.78 12.72 -18.17
CA PHE A 455 -33.12 13.15 -17.76
C PHE A 455 -34.14 13.06 -18.88
N GLU A 456 -33.72 13.33 -20.11
CA GLU A 456 -34.56 13.15 -21.30
C GLU A 456 -34.88 11.67 -21.54
N GLN A 457 -33.96 10.77 -21.21
CA GLN A 457 -34.15 9.33 -21.37
C GLN A 457 -35.05 8.70 -20.30
N PHE A 458 -34.90 9.08 -19.03
CA PHE A 458 -35.49 8.31 -17.93
C PHE A 458 -36.56 9.05 -17.11
N LEU A 459 -36.66 10.38 -17.18
CA LEU A 459 -37.73 11.11 -16.50
C LEU A 459 -38.98 11.25 -17.37
N PRO A 460 -40.19 11.02 -16.82
CA PRO A 460 -41.45 11.31 -17.50
C PRO A 460 -41.58 12.75 -17.99
N GLU A 461 -41.08 13.70 -17.19
CA GLU A 461 -41.12 15.13 -17.52
C GLU A 461 -39.98 15.59 -18.44
N LYS A 462 -39.11 14.66 -18.86
CA LYS A 462 -37.96 14.92 -19.73
C LYS A 462 -36.99 15.95 -19.14
N CYS A 463 -36.01 16.39 -19.93
CA CYS A 463 -35.06 17.39 -19.46
C CYS A 463 -35.70 18.79 -19.44
N ARG A 464 -35.97 19.33 -18.24
CA ARG A 464 -36.51 20.69 -18.06
C ARG A 464 -35.54 21.82 -18.47
N HIS A 465 -34.30 21.51 -18.84
CA HIS A 465 -33.23 22.48 -19.12
C HIS A 465 -32.56 22.25 -20.48
N ARG A 466 -33.34 21.85 -21.49
CA ARG A 466 -32.85 21.53 -22.85
C ARG A 466 -31.93 22.63 -23.42
N ASP A 467 -32.24 23.89 -23.14
CA ASP A 467 -31.51 25.07 -23.67
C ASP A 467 -30.11 25.27 -23.09
N VAL A 468 -29.84 24.72 -21.89
CA VAL A 468 -28.56 24.91 -21.16
C VAL A 468 -27.88 23.58 -20.80
N CYS A 469 -28.50 22.45 -21.15
CA CYS A 469 -27.97 21.13 -20.87
C CYS A 469 -26.87 20.74 -21.88
N GLY A 470 -25.70 20.32 -21.38
CA GLY A 470 -24.54 19.96 -22.21
C GLY A 470 -24.61 18.58 -22.91
N TYR A 471 -25.69 17.83 -22.73
CA TYR A 471 -25.90 16.49 -23.29
C TYR A 471 -26.82 16.52 -24.53
N SER A 472 -26.75 15.51 -25.40
CA SER A 472 -27.69 15.38 -26.53
C SER A 472 -29.12 15.22 -26.03
N HIS A 473 -30.12 15.64 -26.80
CA HIS A 473 -31.56 15.38 -26.55
C HIS A 473 -32.26 14.80 -27.78
N ASP A 474 -31.48 14.48 -28.81
CA ASP A 474 -31.95 13.93 -30.07
C ASP A 474 -31.32 12.53 -30.18
N PHE A 475 -32.12 11.50 -29.86
CA PHE A 475 -31.74 10.09 -29.92
C PHE A 475 -32.91 9.21 -30.34
#